data_AF-A0A432QLC6-F1
#
_entry.id   AF-A0A432QLC6-F1
#
_cell.length_a   1.000
_cell.length_b   1.000
_cell.length_c   1.000
_cell.angle_alpha   90.00
_cell.angle_beta   90.00
_cell.angle_gamma   90.00
#
_symmetry.space_group_name_H-M   'P 1'
#
loop_
_entity.id
_entity.type
_entity.pdbx_description
1 polymer ?
#
loop_
_entity_poly.entity_id
_entity_poly.type
_entity_poly.pdbx_seq_one_letter_code
_entity_poly.pdbx_strand_id
1 'polypeptide(L)'
;TIFDAIIASSTGTRVRFGQVGAQIGQLKYSPAYEHEADYIGLYIMARAGYKIDNAAEVWRRMSAIAPDAIYVKTTHPTNPARFVAMKKTIAEIKSKKIIGLKLIPNFKKEEG
;
A
#
# COMPACT_ATOMS: atom_id res chain seq x y z
N THR A 1 9.06 -6.90 -26.45
CA THR A 1 9.38 -6.45 -27.83
C THR A 1 8.66 -5.13 -28.08
N ILE A 2 8.87 -4.51 -29.25
CA ILE A 2 8.22 -3.25 -29.68
C ILE A 2 6.68 -3.43 -29.89
N PHE A 3 6.12 -4.58 -29.48
CA PHE A 3 4.77 -5.03 -29.86
C PHE A 3 3.77 -5.31 -28.73
N ASP A 4 4.04 -4.96 -27.46
CA ASP A 4 3.00 -5.00 -26.41
C ASP A 4 2.49 -3.59 -26.01
N ALA A 5 2.61 -2.64 -26.94
CA ALA A 5 2.14 -1.26 -26.80
C ALA A 5 0.66 -1.05 -27.18
N ILE A 6 -0.13 -2.11 -27.35
CA ILE A 6 -1.52 -1.97 -27.83
C ILE A 6 -2.46 -2.89 -27.06
N ILE A 7 -2.79 -2.53 -25.82
CA ILE A 7 -4.17 -2.65 -25.29
C ILE A 7 -4.41 -1.46 -24.36
N ALA A 8 -5.54 -0.78 -24.55
CA ALA A 8 -6.14 0.26 -23.70
C ALA A 8 -5.87 1.74 -24.03
N SER A 9 -5.99 2.11 -25.31
CA SER A 9 -6.43 3.45 -25.70
C SER A 9 -7.95 3.60 -25.50
N SER A 10 -8.40 3.99 -24.29
CA SER A 10 -9.70 4.70 -24.12
C SER A 10 -9.98 5.32 -22.73
N THR A 11 -9.14 5.18 -21.71
CA THR A 11 -9.30 5.98 -20.45
C THR A 11 -7.95 6.32 -19.82
N GLY A 12 -7.46 7.53 -20.12
CA GLY A 12 -6.07 7.98 -19.92
C GLY A 12 -5.60 8.28 -18.50
N THR A 13 -5.72 7.36 -17.52
CA THR A 13 -5.08 7.58 -16.19
C THR A 13 -4.68 6.31 -15.41
N ARG A 14 -4.92 5.08 -15.90
CA ARG A 14 -4.81 3.89 -15.03
C ARG A 14 -3.51 3.08 -15.06
N VAL A 15 -2.55 3.38 -15.95
CA VAL A 15 -1.39 2.47 -16.17
C VAL A 15 -0.05 2.99 -15.63
N ARG A 16 0.06 4.27 -15.24
CA ARG A 16 1.35 4.85 -14.84
C ARG A 16 1.85 4.47 -13.44
N PHE A 17 0.98 4.13 -12.49
CA PHE A 17 1.40 3.75 -11.13
C PHE A 17 2.13 2.39 -11.11
N GLY A 18 1.66 1.43 -11.90
CA GLY A 18 2.26 0.10 -11.97
C GLY A 18 3.69 0.11 -12.54
N GLN A 19 3.94 0.93 -13.58
CA GLN A 19 5.27 1.04 -14.19
C GLN A 19 6.29 1.77 -13.30
N VAL A 20 5.88 2.85 -12.61
CA VAL A 20 6.76 3.56 -11.68
C VAL A 20 7.09 2.70 -10.47
N GLY A 21 6.12 1.95 -9.93
CA GLY A 21 6.37 0.99 -8.85
C GLY A 21 7.25 -0.19 -9.29
N ALA A 22 7.09 -0.68 -10.52
CA ALA A 22 7.88 -1.79 -11.05
C ALA A 22 9.36 -1.45 -11.31
N GLN A 23 9.69 -0.18 -11.62
CA GLN A 23 11.09 0.25 -11.80
C GLN A 23 11.88 0.35 -10.49
N ILE A 24 11.20 0.51 -9.35
CA ILE A 24 11.85 0.76 -8.05
C ILE A 24 12.21 -0.54 -7.31
N GLY A 25 11.63 -1.69 -7.65
CA GLY A 25 11.88 -2.95 -6.96
C GLY A 25 12.34 -4.05 -7.90
N GLN A 26 13.46 -4.70 -7.59
CA GLN A 26 13.85 -6.03 -8.09
C GLN A 26 13.97 -7.03 -6.91
N LEU A 27 13.32 -6.75 -5.79
CA LEU A 27 13.30 -7.58 -4.59
C LEU A 27 11.86 -8.04 -4.32
N LYS A 28 11.65 -9.35 -4.15
CA LYS A 28 10.38 -9.89 -3.67
C LYS A 28 10.38 -9.78 -2.14
N TYR A 29 9.56 -8.91 -1.58
CA TYR A 29 9.42 -8.80 -0.13
C TYR A 29 8.43 -9.84 0.42
N SER A 30 8.69 -10.30 1.64
CA SER A 30 7.76 -11.18 2.37
C SER A 30 6.46 -10.43 2.67
N PRO A 31 5.31 -11.13 2.79
CA PRO A 31 4.06 -10.50 3.20
C PRO A 31 4.18 -9.71 4.52
N ALA A 32 5.04 -10.17 5.44
CA ALA A 32 5.29 -9.46 6.70
C ALA A 32 5.91 -8.08 6.47
N TYR A 33 6.88 -7.97 5.55
CA TYR A 33 7.49 -6.68 5.20
C TYR A 33 6.51 -5.74 4.51
N GLU A 34 5.60 -6.25 3.68
CA GLU A 34 4.54 -5.44 3.08
C GLU A 34 3.60 -4.85 4.15
N HIS A 35 3.21 -5.66 5.13
CA HIS A 35 2.36 -5.21 6.23
C HIS A 35 3.06 -4.16 7.10
N GLU A 36 4.34 -4.33 7.38
CA GLU A 36 5.13 -3.36 8.14
C GLU A 36 5.32 -2.05 7.36
N ALA A 37 5.62 -2.14 6.07
CA ALA A 37 5.76 -0.96 5.20
C ALA A 37 4.45 -0.15 5.13
N ASP A 38 3.31 -0.81 4.96
CA ASP A 38 1.99 -0.17 5.00
C ASP A 38 1.73 0.50 6.35
N TYR A 39 2.09 -0.18 7.44
CA TYR A 39 1.92 0.31 8.82
C TYR A 39 2.69 1.61 9.03
N ILE A 40 4.00 1.59 8.76
CA ILE A 40 4.89 2.75 8.93
C ILE A 40 4.52 3.87 7.94
N GLY A 41 4.22 3.52 6.68
CA GLY A 41 3.85 4.48 5.64
C GLY A 41 2.61 5.31 6.02
N LEU A 42 1.59 4.69 6.61
CA LEU A 42 0.40 5.40 7.10
C LEU A 42 0.73 6.42 8.20
N TYR A 43 1.64 6.08 9.11
CA TYR A 43 2.13 7.01 10.13
C TYR A 43 2.92 8.18 9.54
N ILE A 44 3.76 7.92 8.53
CA ILE A 44 4.50 8.97 7.81
C ILE A 44 3.52 9.92 7.13
N MET A 45 2.55 9.41 6.36
CA MET A 45 1.54 10.22 5.69
C MET A 45 0.76 11.08 6.67
N ALA A 46 0.30 10.51 7.79
CA ALA A 46 -0.45 11.24 8.80
C ALA A 46 0.37 12.35 9.46
N ARG A 47 1.65 12.09 9.78
CA ARG A 47 2.57 13.10 10.34
C ARG A 47 2.89 14.21 9.36
N ALA A 48 2.98 13.90 8.08
CA ALA A 48 3.18 14.88 7.01
C ALA A 48 1.91 15.70 6.69
N GLY A 49 0.80 15.47 7.38
CA GLY A 49 -0.45 16.23 7.21
C GLY A 49 -1.37 15.70 6.12
N TYR A 50 -1.06 14.56 5.49
CA TYR A 50 -1.93 13.96 4.48
C TYR A 50 -3.16 13.28 5.09
N LYS A 51 -4.27 13.27 4.33
CA LYS A 51 -5.47 12.50 4.66
C LYS A 51 -5.22 11.02 4.38
N ILE A 52 -5.40 10.17 5.39
CA ILE A 52 -5.14 8.72 5.30
C ILE A 52 -6.42 7.89 5.13
N ASP A 53 -7.61 8.51 5.19
CA ASP A 53 -8.92 7.84 5.20
C ASP A 53 -9.12 6.88 4.03
N ASN A 54 -8.59 7.27 2.86
CA ASN A 54 -8.72 6.55 1.60
C ASN A 54 -7.41 5.87 1.20
N ALA A 55 -6.40 5.78 2.08
CA ALA A 55 -5.12 5.16 1.70
C ALA A 55 -5.28 3.67 1.36
N ALA A 56 -6.13 2.94 2.10
CA ALA A 56 -6.42 1.53 1.83
C ALA A 56 -7.16 1.32 0.48
N GLU A 57 -7.87 2.34 0.00
CA GLU A 57 -8.67 2.26 -1.22
C GLU A 57 -7.81 2.10 -2.48
N VAL A 58 -6.59 2.63 -2.46
CA VAL A 58 -5.61 2.44 -3.54
C VAL A 58 -5.38 0.95 -3.78
N TRP A 59 -5.11 0.21 -2.72
CA TRP A 59 -4.87 -1.23 -2.79
C TRP A 59 -6.12 -2.01 -3.17
N ARG A 60 -7.30 -1.63 -2.65
CA ARG A 60 -8.58 -2.24 -3.07
C ARG A 60 -8.80 -2.12 -4.58
N ARG A 61 -8.54 -0.94 -5.15
CA ARG A 61 -8.68 -0.70 -6.60
C ARG A 61 -7.64 -1.47 -7.40
N MET A 62 -6.40 -1.56 -6.91
CA MET A 62 -5.35 -2.36 -7.55
C MET A 62 -5.73 -3.84 -7.60
N SER A 63 -6.20 -4.41 -6.49
CA SER A 63 -6.65 -5.81 -6.46
C SER A 63 -7.86 -6.07 -7.38
N ALA A 64 -8.74 -5.08 -7.57
CA ALA A 64 -9.90 -5.19 -8.44
C ALA A 64 -9.55 -5.06 -9.94
N ILE A 65 -8.56 -4.23 -10.30
CA ILE A 65 -8.14 -4.02 -11.70
C ILE A 65 -7.23 -5.15 -12.19
N ALA A 66 -6.42 -5.71 -11.30
CA ALA A 66 -5.50 -6.79 -11.64
C ALA A 66 -5.60 -7.92 -10.60
N PRO A 67 -6.64 -8.77 -10.68
CA PRO A 67 -6.79 -9.93 -9.80
C PRO A 67 -5.57 -10.86 -9.90
N ASP A 68 -5.02 -11.02 -11.11
CA ASP A 68 -3.83 -11.84 -11.30
C ASP A 68 -2.56 -11.18 -10.77
N ALA A 69 -2.51 -9.85 -10.57
CA ALA A 69 -1.38 -9.18 -9.92
C ALA A 69 -1.25 -9.50 -8.41
N ILE A 70 -2.25 -10.19 -7.85
CA ILE A 70 -2.12 -10.88 -6.56
C ILE A 70 -1.05 -12.01 -6.65
N TYR A 71 -0.88 -12.61 -7.84
CA TYR A 71 -0.02 -13.75 -8.12
C TYR A 71 1.12 -13.46 -9.11
N VAL A 72 1.00 -12.42 -9.94
CA VAL A 72 1.95 -12.06 -10.99
C VAL A 72 3.04 -11.20 -10.38
N LYS A 73 4.26 -11.77 -10.28
CA LYS A 73 5.60 -11.17 -10.15
C LYS A 73 5.71 -9.64 -9.97
N THR A 74 5.00 -9.05 -9.01
CA THR A 74 5.26 -7.70 -8.52
C THR A 74 6.22 -7.81 -7.35
N THR A 75 7.08 -6.82 -7.19
CA THR A 75 7.99 -6.71 -6.05
C THR A 75 7.28 -6.46 -4.73
N HIS A 76 6.08 -5.87 -4.81
CA HIS A 76 5.16 -5.63 -3.70
C HIS A 76 3.81 -6.34 -3.98
N PRO A 77 3.66 -7.63 -3.65
CA PRO A 77 2.43 -8.36 -3.90
C PRO A 77 1.23 -7.71 -3.20
N THR A 78 0.12 -7.59 -3.91
CA THR A 78 -1.15 -7.13 -3.34
C THR A 78 -1.92 -8.32 -2.76
N ASN A 79 -2.54 -8.14 -1.60
CA ASN A 79 -3.37 -9.15 -0.95
C ASN A 79 -4.52 -8.45 -0.19
N PRO A 80 -5.77 -8.95 -0.25
CA PRO A 80 -6.89 -8.46 0.57
C PRO A 80 -6.56 -8.25 2.06
N ALA A 81 -5.67 -9.05 2.64
CA ALA A 81 -5.21 -8.90 4.02
C ALA A 81 -4.58 -7.53 4.30
N ARG A 82 -3.90 -6.93 3.32
CA ARG A 82 -3.28 -5.59 3.45
C ARG A 82 -4.34 -4.51 3.63
N PHE A 83 -5.45 -4.58 2.89
CA PHE A 83 -6.57 -3.65 3.04
C PHE A 83 -7.09 -3.64 4.49
N VAL A 84 -7.31 -4.83 5.05
CA VAL A 84 -7.79 -4.98 6.43
C VAL A 84 -6.78 -4.42 7.44
N ALA A 85 -5.49 -4.75 7.27
CA ALA A 85 -4.42 -4.23 8.12
C ALA A 85 -4.36 -2.70 8.09
N MET A 86 -4.37 -2.09 6.90
CA MET A 86 -4.36 -0.65 6.72
C MET A 86 -5.57 0.04 7.35
N LYS A 87 -6.77 -0.53 7.23
CA LYS A 87 -7.98 0.00 7.89
C LYS A 87 -7.83 0.01 9.41
N LYS A 88 -7.24 -1.03 10.00
CA LYS A 88 -6.92 -1.09 11.43
C LYS A 88 -5.91 0.00 11.82
N THR A 89 -4.85 0.17 11.05
CA THR A 89 -3.84 1.23 11.27
C THR A 89 -4.44 2.64 11.18
N ILE A 90 -5.33 2.88 10.20
CA ILE A 90 -6.03 4.16 10.08
C ILE A 90 -6.87 4.43 11.33
N ALA A 91 -7.59 3.43 11.84
CA ALA A 91 -8.36 3.56 13.07
C ALA A 91 -7.47 3.87 14.28
N GLU A 92 -6.31 3.20 14.40
CA GLU A 92 -5.31 3.46 15.43
C GLU A 92 -4.79 4.91 15.39
N ILE A 93 -4.39 5.39 14.20
CA ILE A 93 -3.90 6.76 14.02
C ILE A 93 -5.00 7.77 14.36
N LYS A 94 -6.24 7.53 13.93
CA LYS A 94 -7.38 8.41 14.25
C LYS A 94 -7.62 8.48 15.75
N SER A 95 -7.60 7.34 16.44
CA SER A 95 -7.71 7.27 17.88
C SER A 95 -6.63 8.14 18.53
N LYS A 96 -5.35 7.94 18.18
CA LYS A 96 -4.23 8.74 18.68
C LYS A 96 -4.40 10.24 18.44
N LYS A 97 -4.88 10.65 17.26
CA LYS A 97 -5.16 12.07 16.96
C LYS A 97 -6.25 12.65 17.86
N ILE A 98 -7.32 11.90 18.12
CA ILE A 98 -8.44 12.35 18.98
C ILE A 98 -7.97 12.58 20.41
N ILE A 99 -7.16 11.67 20.95
CA ILE A 99 -6.67 11.74 22.33
C ILE A 99 -5.37 12.57 22.48
N GLY A 100 -4.93 13.26 21.42
CA GLY A 100 -3.74 14.13 21.46
C GLY A 100 -2.40 13.39 21.64
N LEU A 101 -2.34 12.09 21.37
CA LEU A 101 -1.09 11.32 21.44
C LEU A 101 -0.19 11.58 20.23
N LYS A 102 1.12 11.43 20.45
CA LYS A 102 2.12 11.44 19.37
C LYS A 102 1.83 10.34 18.35
N LEU A 103 1.90 10.67 17.07
CA LEU A 103 1.70 9.73 15.97
C LEU A 103 2.97 8.92 15.69
N ILE A 104 3.33 8.06 16.63
CA ILE A 104 4.46 7.14 16.53
C ILE A 104 3.90 5.71 16.43
N PRO A 105 4.43 4.84 15.55
CA PRO A 105 4.00 3.44 15.47
C PRO A 105 4.18 2.69 16.79
N ASN A 106 3.28 1.74 17.05
CA ASN A 106 3.36 0.81 18.18
C ASN A 106 4.19 -0.40 17.76
N PHE A 107 5.50 -0.34 17.95
CA PHE A 107 6.35 -1.52 17.78
C PHE A 107 6.16 -2.45 19.00
N LYS A 108 6.01 -3.76 18.77
CA LYS A 108 6.22 -4.72 19.87
C LYS A 108 7.68 -4.57 20.30
N LYS A 109 7.94 -4.56 21.62
CA LYS A 109 9.30 -4.85 22.08
C LYS A 109 9.62 -6.25 21.60
N GLU A 110 10.76 -6.42 20.92
CA GLU A 110 11.31 -7.75 20.78
C GLU A 110 11.62 -8.23 22.20
N GLU A 111 10.82 -9.17 22.69
CA GLU A 111 11.19 -9.95 23.87
C GLU A 111 12.35 -10.83 23.40
N GLY A 112 13.55 -10.46 23.83
CA GLY A 112 14.80 -11.17 23.52
C GLY A 112 14.89 -12.52 24.22
#